data_AF-A0A1H0LER0-F1
#
_entry.id   AF-A0A1H0LER0-F1
#
_cell.length_a   1.000
_cell.length_b   1.000
_cell.length_c   1.000
_cell.angle_alpha   90.00
_cell.angle_beta   90.00
_cell.angle_gamma   90.00
#
_symmetry.space_group_name_H-M   'P 1'
#
loop_
_entity.id
_entity.type
_entity.pdbx_description
1 polymer ?
#
loop_
_entity_poly.entity_id
_entity_poly.type
_entity_poly.pdbx_seq_one_letter_code
_entity_poly.pdbx_strand_id
1 'polypeptide(L)'
;MQSDFARRLSSDVGGVSCPLAREEKALETVLRNSQWSYLAPLRGIKPLWRELREPQYRLKKAGAERLKDGSIAKNPQHLGPLTFEGRLMALDRILAIQNECNAAARAQGRPEISLIDAWEETRIRELIALETWPHGGDGNEPTR
;
A
#
# COMPACT_ATOMS: atom_id res chain seq x y z
N MET A 1 -38.45 -13.50 35.13
CA MET A 1 -37.83 -13.98 33.88
C MET A 1 -38.23 -13.04 32.76
N GLN A 2 -37.40 -12.04 32.47
CA GLN A 2 -37.54 -11.17 31.31
C GLN A 2 -36.40 -11.48 30.35
N SER A 3 -36.74 -11.81 29.11
CA SER A 3 -35.82 -12.09 28.02
C SER A 3 -35.22 -10.77 27.52
N ASP A 4 -33.91 -10.58 27.73
CA ASP A 4 -33.15 -9.48 27.13
C ASP A 4 -32.95 -9.73 25.64
N PHE A 5 -33.91 -9.26 24.86
CA PHE A 5 -33.80 -9.05 23.42
C PHE A 5 -32.92 -7.80 23.16
N ALA A 6 -31.63 -7.89 23.49
CA ALA A 6 -30.66 -6.83 23.25
C ALA A 6 -30.26 -6.79 21.76
N ARG A 7 -31.14 -6.21 20.94
CA ARG A 7 -30.79 -5.78 19.59
C ARG A 7 -30.05 -4.44 19.68
N ARG A 8 -28.75 -4.42 19.36
CA ARG A 8 -28.15 -3.27 18.66
C ARG A 8 -26.86 -3.61 17.93
N LEU A 9 -27.03 -3.71 16.61
CA LEU A 9 -26.09 -3.34 15.55
C LEU A 9 -24.79 -4.14 15.49
N SER A 10 -24.77 -5.13 14.59
CA SER A 10 -23.56 -5.43 13.86
C SER A 10 -23.06 -4.14 13.19
N SER A 11 -21.90 -3.66 13.61
CA SER A 11 -21.07 -2.79 12.77
C SER A 11 -20.34 -3.65 11.75
N ASP A 12 -21.14 -4.30 10.90
CA ASP A 12 -20.72 -4.89 9.62
C ASP A 12 -20.40 -3.77 8.63
N VAL A 13 -19.28 -3.08 8.86
CA VAL A 13 -18.36 -2.65 7.80
C VAL A 13 -16.95 -2.73 8.39
N GLY A 14 -16.54 -3.96 8.72
CA GLY A 14 -15.12 -4.29 8.81
C GLY A 14 -14.54 -4.21 7.41
N GLY A 15 -14.34 -2.99 6.91
CA GLY A 15 -13.83 -2.74 5.59
C GLY A 15 -12.55 -3.53 5.37
N VAL A 16 -12.49 -4.24 4.24
CA VAL A 16 -11.27 -4.78 3.64
C VAL A 16 -10.14 -3.72 3.58
N SER A 17 -10.50 -2.44 3.71
CA SER A 17 -9.63 -1.26 3.75
C SER A 17 -8.98 -0.94 5.11
N CYS A 18 -9.27 -1.65 6.22
CA CYS A 18 -8.57 -1.36 7.48
C CYS A 18 -7.09 -1.80 7.37
N PRO A 19 -6.12 -0.85 7.32
CA PRO A 19 -4.72 -1.19 7.14
C PRO A 19 -4.11 -1.88 8.38
N LEU A 20 -4.88 -1.93 9.48
CA LEU A 20 -4.52 -2.53 10.77
C LEU A 20 -5.07 -3.94 10.96
N ALA A 21 -5.86 -4.47 10.01
CA ALA A 21 -6.25 -5.87 10.07
C ALA A 21 -4.98 -6.73 9.98
N ARG A 22 -4.64 -7.42 11.07
CA ARG A 22 -3.43 -8.26 11.17
C ARG A 22 -3.41 -9.34 10.09
N GLU A 23 -4.59 -9.91 9.82
CA GLU A 23 -4.84 -11.00 8.89
C GLU A 23 -5.58 -10.51 7.63
N GLU A 24 -5.35 -11.18 6.49
CA GLU A 24 -6.02 -10.89 5.22
C GLU A 24 -7.04 -11.99 4.88
N LYS A 25 -8.19 -11.95 5.56
CA LYS A 25 -9.19 -13.02 5.48
C LYS A 25 -9.81 -13.18 4.09
N ALA A 26 -9.93 -12.09 3.33
CA ALA A 26 -10.52 -12.11 1.99
C ALA A 26 -9.65 -12.91 1.02
N LEU A 27 -8.36 -12.58 0.91
CA LEU A 27 -7.42 -13.29 0.04
C LEU A 27 -7.31 -14.76 0.47
N GLU A 28 -7.15 -15.03 1.76
CA GLU A 28 -7.07 -16.42 2.25
C GLU A 28 -8.33 -17.25 1.92
N THR A 29 -9.51 -16.62 1.90
CA THR A 29 -10.74 -17.31 1.49
C THR A 29 -10.73 -17.66 0.01
N VAL A 30 -10.27 -16.73 -0.84
CA VAL A 30 -10.13 -16.96 -2.29
C VAL A 30 -9.11 -18.07 -2.57
N LEU A 31 -7.97 -18.05 -1.89
CA LEU A 31 -6.88 -19.02 -2.09
C LEU A 31 -7.20 -20.44 -1.61
N ARG A 32 -8.23 -20.62 -0.76
CA ARG A 32 -8.76 -21.96 -0.42
C ARG A 32 -9.44 -22.65 -1.61
N ASN A 33 -9.90 -21.89 -2.60
CA ASN A 33 -10.41 -22.46 -3.84
C ASN A 33 -9.24 -22.80 -4.77
N SER A 34 -9.10 -24.09 -5.13
CA SER A 34 -8.04 -24.58 -6.01
C SER A 34 -8.02 -23.91 -7.39
N GLN A 35 -9.15 -23.34 -7.83
CA GLN A 35 -9.22 -22.55 -9.05
C GLN A 35 -8.38 -21.27 -8.98
N TRP A 36 -8.23 -20.68 -7.79
CA TRP A 36 -7.61 -19.36 -7.58
C TRP A 36 -6.31 -19.42 -6.77
N SER A 37 -5.85 -20.63 -6.40
CA SER A 37 -4.63 -20.83 -5.60
C SER A 37 -3.37 -20.26 -6.24
N TYR A 38 -3.34 -20.13 -7.58
CA TYR A 38 -2.24 -19.52 -8.33
C TYR A 38 -2.02 -18.02 -8.01
N LEU A 39 -3.01 -17.35 -7.40
CA LEU A 39 -2.91 -15.97 -6.94
C LEU A 39 -2.20 -15.82 -5.58
N ALA A 40 -1.63 -16.90 -5.04
CA ALA A 40 -0.90 -16.90 -3.77
C ALA A 40 0.19 -15.82 -3.63
N PRO A 41 0.93 -15.41 -4.69
CA PRO A 41 1.91 -14.33 -4.60
C PRO A 41 1.33 -12.99 -4.14
N LEU A 42 0.03 -12.73 -4.32
CA LEU A 42 -0.64 -11.50 -3.86
C LEU A 42 -0.52 -11.28 -2.35
N ARG A 43 -0.23 -12.32 -1.56
CA ARG A 43 0.09 -12.20 -0.12
C ARG A 43 1.26 -11.25 0.16
N GLY A 44 2.16 -11.04 -0.81
CA GLY A 44 3.32 -10.15 -0.69
C GLY A 44 2.98 -8.66 -0.66
N ILE A 45 1.81 -8.25 -1.13
CA ILE A 45 1.43 -6.83 -1.26
C ILE A 45 1.29 -6.17 0.12
N LYS A 46 0.62 -6.84 1.06
CA LYS A 46 0.34 -6.27 2.39
C LYS A 46 1.60 -6.11 3.26
N PRO A 47 2.54 -7.07 3.33
CA PRO A 47 3.85 -6.87 3.94
C PRO A 47 4.61 -5.72 3.30
N LEU A 48 4.66 -5.64 1.96
CA LEU A 48 5.29 -4.54 1.25
C LEU A 48 4.69 -3.17 1.65
N TRP A 49 3.36 -3.07 1.73
CA TRP A 49 2.71 -1.83 2.15
C TRP A 49 3.06 -1.42 3.58
N ARG A 50 3.25 -2.38 4.50
CA ARG A 50 3.70 -2.11 5.87
C ARG A 50 5.15 -1.62 5.90
N GLU A 51 6.01 -2.28 5.14
CA GLU A 51 7.42 -1.91 4.98
C GLU A 51 7.55 -0.49 4.42
N LEU A 52 6.77 -0.11 3.41
CA LEU A 52 6.75 1.25 2.84
C LEU A 52 6.25 2.35 3.80
N ARG A 53 5.78 2.01 5.00
CA ARG A 53 5.45 2.99 6.05
C ARG A 53 6.61 3.20 7.01
N GLU A 54 7.66 2.39 6.92
CA GLU A 54 8.83 2.53 7.76
C GLU A 54 9.57 3.83 7.43
N PRO A 55 10.19 4.49 8.43
CA PRO A 55 10.87 5.75 8.24
C PRO A 55 11.96 5.73 7.15
N GLN A 56 12.62 4.59 6.91
CA GLN A 56 13.67 4.50 5.90
C GLN A 56 13.19 4.72 4.45
N TYR A 57 11.91 4.49 4.17
CA TYR A 57 11.31 4.69 2.84
C TYR A 57 10.54 6.01 2.72
N ARG A 58 10.54 6.83 3.78
CA ARG A 58 9.70 8.02 3.89
C ARG A 58 10.58 9.25 4.12
N LEU A 59 10.31 10.32 3.38
CA LEU A 59 10.88 11.62 3.71
C LEU A 59 10.33 12.10 5.06
N LYS A 60 11.16 12.71 5.90
CA LYS A 60 10.68 13.37 7.13
C LYS A 60 10.48 14.84 6.83
N LYS A 61 9.30 15.40 7.11
CA LYS A 61 9.09 16.83 6.87
C LYS A 61 10.11 17.66 7.69
N ALA A 62 10.73 18.64 7.05
CA ALA A 62 11.82 19.44 7.63
C ALA A 62 11.31 20.33 8.78
N GLY A 63 11.43 19.85 10.01
CA GLY A 63 11.28 20.67 11.19
C GLY A 63 9.86 21.12 11.52
N ALA A 64 9.74 21.72 12.71
CA ALA A 64 8.51 22.33 13.18
C ALA A 64 8.09 23.45 12.23
N GLU A 65 7.17 23.18 11.31
CA GLU A 65 6.46 24.23 10.60
C GLU A 65 5.88 25.20 11.64
N ARG A 66 6.42 26.42 11.65
CA ARG A 66 5.81 27.52 12.38
C ARG A 66 4.59 27.93 11.59
N LEU A 67 3.42 27.72 12.19
CA LEU A 67 2.17 28.22 11.68
C LEU A 67 2.24 29.76 11.60
N LYS A 68 1.35 30.37 10.81
CA LYS A 68 1.30 31.84 10.64
C LYS A 68 1.10 32.58 11.98
N ASP A 69 0.62 31.89 13.01
CA ASP A 69 0.45 32.38 14.38
C ASP A 69 1.71 32.22 15.27
N GLY A 70 2.82 31.72 14.72
CA GLY A 70 4.07 31.46 15.45
C GLY A 70 4.10 30.16 16.25
N SER A 71 3.01 29.40 16.31
CA SER A 71 2.94 28.11 17.00
C SER A 71 3.57 26.98 16.18
N ILE A 72 4.05 25.94 16.87
CA ILE A 72 4.61 24.74 16.23
C ILE A 72 3.46 23.85 15.77
N ALA A 73 3.49 23.39 14.52
CA ALA A 73 2.53 22.42 14.00
C ALA A 73 2.40 21.18 14.91
N LYS A 74 1.15 20.72 15.11
CA LYS A 74 0.80 19.64 16.07
C LYS A 74 1.56 18.31 15.89
N ASN A 75 2.20 18.09 14.74
CA ASN A 75 2.94 16.86 14.48
C ASN A 75 4.21 17.13 13.64
N PRO A 76 5.29 17.64 14.25
CA PRO A 76 6.50 18.08 13.55
C PRO A 76 7.34 16.92 12.98
N GLN A 77 6.92 15.66 13.20
CA GLN A 77 7.62 14.46 12.73
C GLN A 77 6.72 13.55 11.87
N HIS A 78 5.67 14.10 11.25
CA HIS A 78 4.86 13.27 10.35
C HIS A 78 5.71 12.81 9.16
N LEU A 79 5.62 11.50 8.86
CA LEU A 79 6.27 10.92 7.70
C LEU A 79 5.61 11.46 6.43
N GLY A 80 6.43 12.04 5.57
CA GLY A 80 6.06 12.60 4.29
C GLY A 80 5.92 11.55 3.18
N PRO A 81 6.07 11.95 1.92
CA PRO A 81 5.96 11.04 0.78
C PRO A 81 7.07 9.98 0.76
N LEU A 82 6.86 8.93 -0.05
CA LEU A 82 7.88 7.91 -0.29
C LEU A 82 9.09 8.50 -1.02
N THR A 83 10.28 8.05 -0.62
CA THR A 83 11.52 8.26 -1.37
C THR A 83 11.43 7.64 -2.76
N PHE A 84 12.17 8.17 -3.74
CA PHE A 84 12.19 7.58 -5.08
C PHE A 84 12.69 6.14 -5.09
N GLU A 85 13.71 5.84 -4.28
CA GLU A 85 14.19 4.47 -4.07
C GLU A 85 13.08 3.55 -3.53
N GLY A 86 12.31 4.01 -2.53
CA GLY A 86 11.17 3.26 -2.02
C GLY A 86 10.08 3.03 -3.08
N ARG A 87 9.84 4.01 -3.96
CA ARG A 87 8.89 3.87 -5.08
C ARG A 87 9.36 2.86 -6.11
N LEU A 88 10.64 2.89 -6.50
CA LEU A 88 11.22 1.93 -7.45
C LEU A 88 11.21 0.51 -6.89
N MET A 89 11.65 0.34 -5.64
CA MET A 89 11.60 -0.94 -4.94
C MET A 89 10.18 -1.51 -4.89
N ALA A 90 9.19 -0.67 -4.58
CA ALA A 90 7.79 -1.07 -4.55
C ALA A 90 7.29 -1.48 -5.94
N LEU A 91 7.61 -0.69 -6.98
CA LEU A 91 7.24 -0.98 -8.36
C LEU A 91 7.77 -2.35 -8.80
N ASP A 92 9.07 -2.58 -8.60
CA ASP A 92 9.72 -3.83 -9.01
C ASP A 92 9.13 -5.04 -8.28
N ARG A 93 8.79 -4.91 -6.99
CA ARG A 93 8.14 -6.00 -6.22
C ARG A 93 6.70 -6.27 -6.65
N ILE A 94 5.92 -5.23 -6.97
CA ILE A 94 4.56 -5.42 -7.50
C ILE A 94 4.60 -6.10 -8.86
N LEU A 95 5.52 -5.70 -9.75
CA LEU A 95 5.72 -6.34 -11.05
C LEU A 95 6.17 -7.80 -10.89
N ALA A 96 7.06 -8.09 -9.92
CA ALA A 96 7.45 -9.47 -9.61
C ALA A 96 6.25 -10.33 -9.17
N ILE A 97 5.43 -9.83 -8.24
CA ILE A 97 4.21 -10.51 -7.77
C ILE A 97 3.24 -10.78 -8.93
N GLN A 98 3.01 -9.77 -9.78
CA GLN A 98 2.17 -9.91 -10.99
C GLN A 98 2.74 -10.99 -11.94
N ASN A 99 4.04 -10.94 -12.20
CA ASN A 99 4.71 -11.89 -13.09
C ASN A 99 4.64 -13.33 -12.57
N GLU A 100 4.81 -13.53 -11.26
CA GLU A 100 4.64 -14.85 -10.62
C GLU A 100 3.20 -15.38 -10.77
N CYS A 101 2.20 -14.53 -10.52
CA CYS A 101 0.79 -14.90 -10.71
C CYS A 101 0.52 -15.28 -12.16
N ASN A 102 0.99 -14.47 -13.12
CA ASN A 102 0.73 -14.68 -14.55
C ASN A 102 1.51 -15.87 -15.11
N ALA A 103 2.72 -16.13 -14.62
CA ALA A 103 3.46 -17.35 -14.95
C ALA A 103 2.71 -18.61 -14.50
N ALA A 104 2.20 -18.61 -13.27
CA ALA A 104 1.39 -19.70 -12.75
C ALA A 104 0.05 -19.83 -13.51
N ALA A 105 -0.55 -18.70 -13.91
CA ALA A 105 -1.78 -18.68 -14.69
C ALA A 105 -1.58 -19.32 -16.07
N ARG A 106 -0.53 -18.93 -16.80
CA ARG A 106 -0.16 -19.53 -18.09
C ARG A 106 0.10 -21.02 -18.00
N ALA A 107 0.83 -21.46 -16.98
CA ALA A 107 1.11 -22.88 -16.76
C ALA A 107 -0.15 -23.73 -16.51
N GLN A 108 -1.21 -23.12 -15.98
CA GLN A 108 -2.44 -23.79 -15.58
C GLN A 108 -3.64 -23.49 -16.51
N GLY A 109 -3.45 -22.73 -17.59
CA GLY A 109 -4.53 -22.27 -18.47
C GLY A 109 -5.56 -21.40 -17.75
N ARG A 110 -5.12 -20.56 -16.81
CA ARG A 110 -5.97 -19.62 -16.04
C ARG A 110 -5.85 -18.18 -16.59
N PRO A 111 -6.82 -17.30 -16.28
CA PRO A 111 -6.73 -15.89 -16.62
C PRO A 111 -5.52 -15.21 -15.96
N GLU A 112 -4.88 -14.30 -16.68
CA GLU A 112 -3.85 -13.42 -16.14
C GLU A 112 -4.47 -12.23 -15.40
N ILE A 113 -3.67 -11.59 -14.54
CA ILE A 113 -4.03 -10.37 -13.81
C ILE A 113 -3.15 -9.20 -14.26
N SER A 114 -3.68 -7.98 -14.12
CA SER A 114 -2.93 -6.73 -14.30
C SER A 114 -3.15 -5.84 -13.07
N LEU A 115 -2.11 -5.69 -12.27
CA LEU A 115 -2.00 -4.73 -11.17
C LEU A 115 -1.40 -3.41 -11.64
N ILE A 116 -0.40 -3.49 -12.52
CA ILE A 116 0.26 -2.37 -13.19
C ILE A 116 0.44 -2.78 -14.65
N ASP A 117 -0.16 -2.01 -15.56
CA ASP A 117 0.05 -2.20 -16.99
C ASP A 117 1.34 -1.51 -17.50
N ALA A 118 1.70 -1.74 -18.75
CA ALA A 118 2.93 -1.21 -19.34
C ALA A 118 2.95 0.32 -19.45
N TRP A 119 1.78 0.94 -19.64
CA TRP A 119 1.67 2.40 -19.70
C TRP A 119 1.82 3.01 -18.31
N GLU A 120 1.16 2.42 -17.31
CA GLU A 120 1.28 2.81 -15.90
C GLU A 120 2.73 2.67 -15.42
N GLU A 121 3.40 1.54 -15.72
CA GLU A 121 4.81 1.35 -15.38
C GLU A 121 5.69 2.44 -16.01
N THR A 122 5.53 2.68 -17.31
CA THR A 122 6.29 3.70 -18.04
C THR A 122 6.08 5.07 -17.41
N ARG A 123 4.83 5.43 -17.11
CA ARG A 123 4.49 6.71 -16.51
C ARG A 123 5.04 6.86 -15.09
N ILE A 124 4.99 5.80 -14.27
CA ILE A 124 5.57 5.80 -12.92
C ILE A 124 7.08 6.03 -13.01
N ARG A 125 7.79 5.30 -13.89
CA ARG A 125 9.24 5.46 -14.06
C ARG A 125 9.61 6.86 -14.58
N GLU A 126 8.85 7.40 -15.52
CA GLU A 126 9.03 8.78 -16.02
C GLU A 126 8.86 9.81 -14.89
N LEU A 127 7.78 9.71 -14.11
CA LEU A 127 7.51 10.62 -13.00
C LEU A 127 8.60 10.56 -11.91
N ILE A 128 9.17 9.38 -11.66
CA ILE A 128 10.30 9.20 -10.75
C ILE A 128 11.57 9.84 -11.33
N ALA A 129 11.85 9.63 -12.62
CA ALA A 129 13.01 10.21 -13.30
C ALA A 129 12.94 11.75 -13.39
N LEU A 130 11.74 12.31 -13.50
CA LEU A 130 11.48 13.75 -13.45
C LEU A 130 11.44 14.30 -12.02
N GLU A 131 11.75 13.48 -11.02
CA GLU A 131 11.72 13.82 -9.59
C GLU A 131 10.42 14.51 -9.16
N THR A 132 9.29 14.04 -9.69
CA THR A 132 7.99 14.65 -9.38
C THR A 132 7.48 14.22 -8.01
N TRP A 133 7.09 15.22 -7.23
CA TRP A 133 6.49 15.05 -5.92
C TRP A 133 4.98 15.25 -5.96
N PRO A 134 4.21 14.54 -5.12
CA PRO A 134 2.80 14.85 -4.92
C PRO A 134 2.62 16.31 -4.52
N HIS A 135 1.53 16.95 -4.95
CA HIS A 135 1.24 18.35 -4.62
C HIS A 135 1.40 18.63 -3.12
N GLY A 136 2.39 19.47 -2.77
CA GLY A 136 2.72 19.86 -1.39
C GLY A 136 4.08 19.40 -0.86
N GLY A 137 4.91 18.71 -1.65
CA GLY A 137 6.33 18.45 -1.35
C GLY A 137 7.24 18.92 -2.47
N ASP A 138 8.48 19.27 -2.15
CA ASP A 138 9.51 19.73 -3.10
C ASP A 138 10.75 18.82 -3.16
N GLY A 139 10.80 17.76 -2.33
CA GLY A 139 11.90 16.79 -2.32
C GLY A 139 13.11 17.22 -1.50
N ASN A 140 13.07 18.41 -0.90
CA ASN A 140 14.16 18.92 -0.07
C ASN A 140 13.97 18.58 1.42
N GLU A 141 13.01 17.71 1.72
CA GLU A 141 12.74 17.29 3.09
C GLU A 141 13.85 16.34 3.61
N PRO A 142 14.36 16.54 4.84
CA PRO A 142 15.48 15.78 5.38
C PRO A 142 15.16 14.30 5.54
N THR A 143 16.13 13.45 5.20
CA THR A 143 16.07 11.99 5.29
C THR A 143 16.57 11.41 6.63
N ARG A 144 16.98 12.26 7.59
CA ARG A 144 17.59 11.81 8.86
C ARG A 144 16.77 12.14 10.09
#